data_AF-A0A833DXL2-F1
#
_entry.id   AF-A0A833DXL2-F1
#
_cell.length_a   1.000
_cell.length_b   1.000
_cell.length_c   1.000
_cell.angle_alpha   90.00
_cell.angle_beta   90.00
_cell.angle_gamma   90.00
#
_symmetry.space_group_name_H-M   'P 1'
#
loop_
_entity.id
_entity.type
_entity.pdbx_description
1 polymer ?
#
loop_
_entity_poly.entity_id
_entity_poly.type
_entity_poly.pdbx_seq_one_letter_code
_entity_poly.pdbx_strand_id
1 'polypeptide(L)'
;MPVDLAFELGYLLSDMIGEEVEIVDYSFDPETGRLCVKARVGGREASGCVEVRACKGLAEESKWVRCISKNFAGSEKLVRELADRLKG
;
A
#
# COMPACT_ATOMS: atom_id res chain seq x y z
N MET A 1 -0.02 19.21 -4.47
CA MET A 1 -0.75 18.64 -3.33
C MET A 1 0.05 17.46 -2.82
N PRO A 2 0.25 17.30 -1.50
CA PRO A 2 0.85 16.09 -0.94
C PRO A 2 -0.01 14.87 -1.33
N VAL A 3 0.64 13.77 -1.66
CA VAL A 3 -0.03 12.50 -1.96
C VAL A 3 -0.48 11.90 -0.64
N ASP A 4 -1.79 11.67 -0.49
CA ASP A 4 -2.33 10.93 0.64
C ASP A 4 -2.35 9.44 0.30
N LEU A 5 -1.23 8.77 0.60
CA LEU A 5 -1.06 7.36 0.28
C LEU A 5 -2.02 6.46 1.06
N ALA A 6 -2.37 6.85 2.30
CA ALA A 6 -3.32 6.10 3.11
C ALA A 6 -4.70 6.09 2.45
N PHE A 7 -5.16 7.26 2.01
CA PHE A 7 -6.43 7.38 1.29
C PHE A 7 -6.42 6.61 -0.03
N GLU A 8 -5.38 6.77 -0.85
CA GLU A 8 -5.28 6.08 -2.15
C GLU A 8 -5.26 4.55 -2.01
N LEU A 9 -4.44 4.03 -1.09
CA LEU A 9 -4.38 2.59 -0.82
C LEU A 9 -5.71 2.08 -0.27
N GLY A 10 -6.34 2.81 0.67
CA GLY A 10 -7.64 2.45 1.22
C GLY A 10 -8.72 2.35 0.14
N TYR A 11 -8.76 3.31 -0.78
CA TYR A 11 -9.69 3.29 -1.91
C TYR A 11 -9.46 2.10 -2.84
N LEU A 12 -8.23 1.90 -3.31
CA LEU A 12 -7.88 0.81 -4.24
C LEU A 12 -8.09 -0.57 -3.63
N LEU A 13 -7.73 -0.74 -2.36
CA LEU A 13 -7.89 -2.00 -1.65
C LEU A 13 -9.35 -2.28 -1.32
N SER A 14 -10.16 -1.27 -1.00
CA SER A 14 -11.60 -1.47 -0.75
C SER A 14 -12.31 -2.00 -1.98
N ASP A 15 -12.00 -1.45 -3.16
CA ASP A 15 -12.54 -1.92 -4.45
C ASP A 15 -12.11 -3.37 -4.74
N MET A 16 -10.83 -3.70 -4.54
CA MET A 16 -10.29 -5.03 -4.78
C MET A 16 -10.78 -6.09 -3.78
N ILE A 17 -10.90 -5.73 -2.50
CA ILE A 17 -11.28 -6.64 -1.43
C ILE A 17 -12.80 -6.86 -1.43
N GLY A 18 -13.58 -5.83 -1.77
CA GLY A 18 -15.05 -5.82 -1.67
C GLY A 18 -15.56 -5.50 -0.25
N GLU A 19 -14.70 -4.98 0.61
CA GLU A 19 -14.99 -4.55 1.99
C GLU A 19 -14.38 -3.17 2.24
N GLU A 20 -14.84 -2.47 3.27
CA GLU A 20 -14.22 -1.21 3.68
C GLU A 20 -12.81 -1.46 4.23
N VAL A 21 -11.83 -0.73 3.67
CA VAL A 21 -10.41 -0.79 4.05
C VAL A 21 -9.94 0.59 4.50
N GLU A 22 -9.59 0.71 5.78
CA GLU A 22 -9.01 1.92 6.37
C GLU A 22 -7.53 1.68 6.66
N ILE A 23 -6.63 2.49 6.09
CA ILE A 23 -5.20 2.37 6.38
C ILE A 23 -4.88 3.04 7.72
N VAL A 24 -4.36 2.25 8.66
CA VAL A 24 -4.01 2.70 10.01
C VAL A 24 -2.57 3.20 10.04
N ASP A 25 -1.67 2.47 9.39
CA ASP A 25 -0.25 2.78 9.35
C ASP A 25 0.40 2.16 8.11
N TYR A 26 1.52 2.74 7.66
CA TYR A 26 2.33 2.18 6.60
C TYR A 26 3.80 2.56 6.75
N SER A 27 4.68 1.65 6.35
CA SER A 27 6.13 1.85 6.36
C SER A 27 6.74 1.32 5.08
N PHE A 28 7.83 1.95 4.66
CA PHE A 28 8.58 1.54 3.48
C PHE A 28 10.03 1.31 3.85
N ASP A 29 10.55 0.13 3.51
CA ASP A 29 11.97 -0.19 3.61
C ASP A 29 12.65 0.12 2.26
N PRO A 30 13.49 1.17 2.19
CA PRO A 30 14.17 1.54 0.96
C PRO A 30 15.29 0.57 0.56
N GLU A 31 15.83 -0.25 1.47
CA GLU A 31 16.89 -1.22 1.14
C GLU A 31 16.32 -2.41 0.37
N THR A 32 15.16 -2.90 0.79
CA THR A 32 14.47 -4.03 0.15
C THR A 32 13.44 -3.59 -0.88
N GLY A 33 12.96 -2.35 -0.80
CA GLY A 33 11.84 -1.86 -1.61
C GLY A 33 10.50 -2.39 -1.13
N ARG A 34 10.37 -2.72 0.15
CA ARG A 34 9.18 -3.38 0.71
C ARG A 34 8.27 -2.36 1.37
N LEU A 35 7.02 -2.28 0.91
CA LEU A 35 5.95 -1.55 1.58
C LEU A 35 5.22 -2.50 2.51
N CYS A 36 5.09 -2.13 3.78
CA CYS A 36 4.25 -2.80 4.76
C CYS A 36 3.11 -1.88 5.16
N VAL A 37 1.89 -2.42 5.19
CA VAL A 37 0.67 -1.67 5.45
C VAL A 37 -0.11 -2.38 6.56
N LYS A 38 -0.54 -1.60 7.55
CA LYS A 38 -1.52 -2.01 8.56
C LYS A 38 -2.85 -1.37 8.21
N ALA A 39 -3.89 -2.18 8.07
CA ALA A 39 -5.22 -1.71 7.70
C ALA A 39 -6.31 -2.36 8.56
N ARG A 40 -7.46 -1.71 8.64
CA ARG A 40 -8.70 -2.28 9.16
C ARG A 40 -9.58 -2.68 7.98
N VAL A 41 -9.83 -3.99 7.83
CA VAL A 41 -10.65 -4.58 6.76
C VAL A 41 -11.92 -5.14 7.39
N GLY A 42 -13.09 -4.60 7.03
CA GLY A 42 -14.37 -5.09 7.57
C GLY A 42 -14.45 -5.08 9.10
N GLY A 43 -13.77 -4.14 9.75
CA GLY A 43 -13.67 -4.04 11.22
C GLY A 43 -12.58 -4.88 11.89
N ARG A 44 -11.77 -5.62 11.13
CA ARG A 44 -10.63 -6.42 11.65
C ARG A 44 -9.30 -5.80 11.27
N GLU A 45 -8.32 -5.77 12.18
CA GLU A 45 -6.97 -5.36 11.82
C GLU A 45 -6.25 -6.45 11.03
N ALA A 46 -5.66 -6.07 9.90
CA ALA A 46 -4.85 -6.90 9.05
C ALA A 46 -3.53 -6.18 8.72
N SER A 47 -2.50 -6.93 8.38
CA SER A 47 -1.21 -6.37 7.97
C SER A 47 -0.65 -7.16 6.80
N GLY A 48 -0.19 -6.45 5.78
CA GLY A 48 0.34 -7.03 4.56
C GLY A 48 1.57 -6.26 4.10
N CYS A 49 2.54 -6.98 3.53
CA CYS A 49 3.69 -6.34 2.91
C CYS A 49 3.86 -6.84 1.48
N VAL A 50 4.24 -5.92 0.60
CA VAL A 50 4.51 -6.19 -0.82
C VAL A 50 5.79 -5.51 -1.27
N GLU A 51 6.44 -6.10 -2.27
CA GLU A 51 7.68 -5.56 -2.80
C GLU A 51 7.41 -4.64 -3.99
N VAL A 52 7.78 -3.37 -3.85
CA VAL A 52 7.68 -2.35 -4.88
C VAL A 52 9.09 -2.03 -5.38
N ARG A 53 9.70 -2.98 -6.12
CA ARG A 53 11.10 -2.89 -6.61
C ARG A 53 11.44 -1.57 -7.27
N ALA A 54 10.50 -0.98 -7.99
CA ALA A 54 10.68 0.30 -8.69
C ALA A 54 10.97 1.49 -7.74
N CYS A 55 10.61 1.37 -6.46
CA CYS A 55 10.82 2.41 -5.45
C CYS A 55 12.02 2.14 -4.54
N LYS A 56 12.78 1.06 -4.77
CA LYS A 56 13.98 0.73 -3.99
C LYS A 56 15.02 1.86 -4.07
N GLY A 57 15.67 2.13 -2.95
CA GLY A 57 16.67 3.20 -2.79
C GLY A 57 16.10 4.59 -2.52
N LEU A 58 14.77 4.75 -2.48
CA LEU A 58 14.13 6.01 -2.15
C LEU A 58 13.97 6.16 -0.62
N ALA A 59 14.97 6.73 0.05
CA ALA A 59 14.92 6.95 1.50
C ALA A 59 14.04 8.13 1.92
N GLU A 60 13.84 9.12 1.05
CA GLU A 60 13.05 10.31 1.35
C GLU A 60 11.55 10.02 1.20
N GLU A 61 10.77 10.26 2.25
CA GLU A 61 9.33 9.99 2.31
C GLU A 61 8.56 10.55 1.12
N SER A 62 8.76 11.82 0.82
CA SER A 62 8.07 12.49 -0.28
C SER A 62 8.28 11.78 -1.63
N LYS A 63 9.45 11.17 -1.84
CA LYS A 63 9.83 10.48 -3.08
C LYS A 63 9.26 9.09 -3.14
N TRP A 64 9.40 8.30 -2.07
CA TRP A 64 8.90 6.93 -2.08
C TRP A 64 7.37 6.90 -2.04
N VAL A 65 6.72 7.78 -1.28
CA VAL A 65 5.25 7.90 -1.25
C VAL A 65 4.71 8.13 -2.67
N ARG A 66 5.29 9.10 -3.39
CA ARG A 66 4.91 9.40 -4.77
C ARG A 66 5.20 8.25 -5.73
N CYS A 67 6.30 7.51 -5.51
CA CYS A 67 6.63 6.35 -6.33
C CYS A 67 5.62 5.21 -6.12
N ILE A 68 5.27 4.91 -4.87
CA ILE A 68 4.33 3.85 -4.51
C ILE A 68 2.95 4.17 -5.08
N SER A 69 2.44 5.38 -4.84
CA SER A 69 1.17 5.86 -5.41
C SER A 69 1.07 5.60 -6.92
N LYS A 70 2.10 6.01 -7.69
CA LYS A 70 2.16 5.77 -9.15
C LYS A 70 2.15 4.29 -9.51
N ASN A 71 2.88 3.46 -8.77
CA ASN A 71 2.97 2.02 -9.05
C ASN A 71 1.65 1.31 -8.71
N PHE A 72 0.99 1.67 -7.62
CA PHE A 72 -0.30 1.10 -7.24
C PHE A 72 -1.42 1.53 -8.20
N ALA A 73 -1.44 2.80 -8.61
CA ALA A 73 -2.40 3.29 -9.61
C ALA A 73 -2.22 2.64 -10.99
N GLY A 74 -0.98 2.25 -11.34
CA GLY A 74 -0.65 1.66 -12.64
C GLY A 74 -0.53 0.13 -12.66
N SER A 75 -0.66 -0.55 -11.53
CA SER A 75 -0.40 -1.99 -11.42
C SER A 75 -1.45 -2.68 -10.54
N GLU A 76 -2.50 -3.19 -11.19
CA GLU A 76 -3.52 -4.01 -10.55
C GLU A 76 -2.92 -5.24 -9.83
N LYS A 77 -1.80 -5.78 -10.35
CA LYS A 77 -1.09 -6.90 -9.74
C LYS A 77 -0.59 -6.57 -8.33
N LEU A 78 -0.04 -5.37 -8.11
CA LEU A 78 0.45 -4.96 -6.79
C LEU A 78 -0.70 -4.75 -5.81
N VAL A 79 -1.79 -4.14 -6.27
CA VAL A 79 -3.01 -3.93 -5.48
C VAL A 79 -3.58 -5.28 -5.05
N ARG A 80 -3.69 -6.23 -6.00
CA ARG A 80 -4.20 -7.58 -5.73
C ARG A 80 -3.29 -8.35 -4.77
N GLU A 81 -1.97 -8.31 -4.96
CA GLU A 81 -1.04 -8.97 -4.06
C GLU A 81 -1.15 -8.43 -2.63
N LEU A 82 -1.28 -7.11 -2.46
CA LEU A 82 -1.47 -6.53 -1.13
C LEU A 82 -2.85 -6.89 -0.54
N ALA A 83 -3.89 -6.88 -1.37
CA ALA A 83 -5.24 -7.29 -0.96
C ALA A 83 -5.28 -8.74 -0.47
N ASP A 84 -4.64 -9.66 -1.19
CA ASP A 84 -4.53 -11.07 -0.81
C ASP A 84 -3.82 -11.21 0.55
N ARG A 85 -2.74 -10.45 0.79
CA ARG A 85 -2.05 -10.44 2.09
C ARG A 85 -2.91 -9.91 3.23
N LEU A 86 -3.81 -8.97 2.95
CA LEU A 86 -4.69 -8.38 3.96
C LEU A 86 -5.93 -9.24 4.24
N LYS A 87 -6.36 -10.09 3.29
CA LYS A 87 -7.44 -11.07 3.50
C LYS A 87 -7.02 -12.26 4.37
N GLY A 88 -5.72 -12.57 4.42
CA GLY A 88 -5.17 -13.73 5.14
C GLY A 88 -5.21 -15.00 4.30
#